data_AF-A0A8I2YYI3-F1
#
_entry.id   AF-A0A8I2YYI3-F1
#
_cell.length_a   1.000
_cell.length_b   1.000
_cell.length_c   1.000
_cell.angle_alpha   90.00
_cell.angle_beta   90.00
_cell.angle_gamma   90.00
#
_symmetry.space_group_name_H-M   'P 1'
#
loop_
_entity.id
_entity.type
_entity.pdbx_description
1 polymer ?
#
loop_
_entity_poly.entity_id
_entity_poly.type
_entity_poly.pdbx_seq_one_letter_code
_entity_poly.pdbx_strand_id
1 'polypeptide(L)'
;MWKLLKSSDMDGTNDATAQAFQTNEFEPEVEDIPTFSDEDSDAGVFSPNRDGLQLCPECKESIPSTLSPYLASLVARYCKLRRKKGSKYTVPVSRMGIDICNLLKRENRRSLALDMAATKGWPVTDINFRLIPRRVRALSAELDQLMFSKTYLEDSFIWDAFKQALAADHLSLKKFSLLRVGEINPTSNVVIKSEPGYYGMKGTAIIMHTLLGMYPQATTPTAAFRPLSYPYFLTYILVPYVAMELIGDDLGCNLEDAYQQMIQSGPVGSLIFADIDGDEELDSICREIIVEQRRSNEVLNSQAKESEETHQVWDSNYIFYRIVTDLMTQNSL
;
A
#
# COMPACT_ATOMS: atom_id res chain seq x y z
N MET A 1 -3.06 -4.05 0.99
CA MET A 1 -2.08 -4.08 -0.11
C MET A 1 -2.23 -5.32 -0.99
N TRP A 2 -2.03 -6.54 -0.49
CA TRP A 2 -2.05 -7.76 -1.33
C TRP A 2 -3.43 -8.23 -1.82
N LYS A 3 -4.53 -7.79 -1.20
CA LYS A 3 -5.89 -7.98 -1.75
C LYS A 3 -6.16 -7.12 -3.00
N LEU A 4 -5.49 -5.97 -3.14
CA LEU A 4 -5.67 -5.04 -4.27
C LEU A 4 -4.96 -5.53 -5.53
N LEU A 5 -3.81 -6.20 -5.39
CA LEU A 5 -3.06 -6.80 -6.52
C LEU A 5 -3.68 -8.10 -7.06
N LYS A 6 -4.73 -8.65 -6.42
CA LYS A 6 -5.42 -9.86 -6.90
C LYS A 6 -6.55 -9.59 -7.90
N SER A 7 -6.88 -8.33 -8.20
CA SER A 7 -8.07 -8.00 -9.01
C SER A 7 -7.83 -7.82 -10.51
N SER A 8 -6.58 -7.92 -10.98
CA SER A 8 -6.26 -7.93 -12.41
C SER A 8 -5.66 -9.28 -12.78
N ASP A 9 -6.48 -10.13 -13.42
CA ASP A 9 -6.14 -11.22 -14.34
C ASP A 9 -6.96 -12.48 -14.05
N MET A 10 -7.91 -12.80 -14.95
CA MET A 10 -7.96 -14.05 -15.73
C MET A 10 -9.33 -14.21 -16.40
N ASP A 11 -9.41 -13.76 -17.66
CA ASP A 11 -10.29 -14.31 -18.70
C ASP A 11 -9.38 -14.98 -19.75
N GLY A 12 -9.71 -16.20 -20.17
CA GLY A 12 -9.23 -16.77 -21.45
C GLY A 12 -8.29 -17.99 -21.42
N THR A 13 -8.89 -19.18 -21.27
CA THR A 13 -8.75 -20.37 -22.15
C THR A 13 -7.36 -20.83 -22.65
N ASN A 14 -6.87 -22.01 -22.24
CA ASN A 14 -7.16 -23.32 -22.87
C ASN A 14 -6.25 -24.49 -22.39
N ASP A 15 -6.95 -25.56 -21.99
CA ASP A 15 -6.78 -26.98 -22.33
C ASP A 15 -5.66 -27.91 -21.80
N ALA A 16 -6.16 -29.10 -21.43
CA ALA A 16 -5.55 -30.44 -21.33
C ALA A 16 -4.43 -30.74 -20.32
N THR A 17 -4.81 -31.17 -19.10
CA THR A 17 -4.51 -32.53 -18.59
C THR A 17 -5.26 -32.80 -17.28
N ALA A 18 -6.34 -33.60 -17.38
CA ALA A 18 -7.11 -34.04 -16.23
C ALA A 18 -6.53 -35.36 -15.67
N GLN A 19 -5.93 -35.30 -14.47
CA GLN A 19 -5.79 -36.46 -13.60
C GLN A 19 -6.61 -36.22 -12.33
N ALA A 20 -7.54 -37.14 -12.12
CA ALA A 20 -8.53 -37.12 -11.07
C ALA A 20 -7.89 -37.18 -9.67
N PHE A 21 -8.16 -36.16 -8.86
CA PHE A 21 -8.03 -36.23 -7.40
C PHE A 21 -9.43 -36.17 -6.81
N GLN A 22 -9.83 -37.26 -6.14
CA GLN A 22 -11.03 -37.34 -5.33
C GLN A 22 -10.93 -36.31 -4.20
N THR A 23 -11.77 -35.28 -4.25
CA THR A 23 -12.05 -34.42 -3.10
C THR A 23 -13.22 -35.02 -2.34
N ASN A 24 -12.95 -35.47 -1.11
CA ASN A 24 -13.99 -35.74 -0.12
C ASN A 24 -14.75 -34.43 0.14
N GLU A 25 -16.03 -34.41 -0.21
CA GLU A 25 -17.01 -33.45 0.28
C GLU A 25 -17.04 -33.50 1.81
N PHE A 26 -16.63 -32.41 2.43
CA PHE A 26 -16.90 -32.13 3.83
C PHE A 26 -17.88 -30.96 3.82
N GLU A 27 -19.17 -31.27 3.85
CA GLU A 27 -20.23 -30.28 4.07
C GLU A 27 -20.13 -29.78 5.52
N PRO A 28 -19.85 -28.49 5.78
CA PRO A 28 -20.03 -27.94 7.10
C PRO A 28 -21.51 -27.63 7.30
N GLU A 29 -22.14 -28.28 8.27
CA GLU A 29 -23.44 -27.89 8.80
C GLU A 29 -23.41 -26.41 9.19
N VAL A 30 -24.19 -25.60 8.47
CA VAL A 30 -24.37 -24.18 8.75
C VAL A 30 -25.45 -24.06 9.81
N GLU A 31 -25.06 -23.86 11.08
CA GLU A 31 -26.01 -23.47 12.12
C GLU A 31 -26.49 -22.03 11.87
N ASP A 32 -27.81 -21.88 11.82
CA ASP A 32 -28.52 -20.61 11.58
C ASP A 32 -28.10 -19.50 12.55
N ILE A 33 -27.52 -18.44 12.01
CA ILE A 33 -27.24 -17.20 12.75
C ILE A 33 -28.56 -16.44 12.92
N PRO A 34 -29.01 -16.14 14.16
CA PRO A 34 -30.24 -15.39 14.36
C PRO A 34 -30.05 -13.95 13.87
N THR A 35 -30.81 -13.57 12.85
CA THR A 35 -31.00 -12.19 12.41
C THR A 35 -31.81 -11.45 13.48
N PHE A 36 -31.14 -10.66 14.31
CA PHE A 36 -31.80 -9.73 15.23
C PHE A 36 -32.12 -8.44 14.48
N SER A 37 -33.41 -8.14 14.34
CA SER A 37 -33.92 -6.87 13.85
C SER A 37 -33.57 -5.74 14.83
N ASP A 38 -32.81 -4.76 14.35
CA ASP A 38 -32.49 -3.53 15.07
C ASP A 38 -33.68 -2.54 14.93
N GLU A 39 -34.67 -2.69 15.82
CA GLU A 39 -35.63 -1.63 16.13
C GLU A 39 -35.25 -1.03 17.49
N ASP A 40 -34.67 0.18 17.49
CA ASP A 40 -34.76 1.23 18.53
C ASP A 40 -33.66 2.27 18.28
N SER A 41 -33.94 3.21 17.37
CA SER A 41 -33.17 4.45 17.20
C SER A 41 -33.65 5.47 18.24
N ASP A 42 -32.95 5.55 19.37
CA ASP A 42 -33.06 6.67 20.31
C ASP A 42 -31.69 7.33 20.44
N ALA A 43 -31.49 8.40 19.66
CA ALA A 43 -30.27 9.19 19.60
C ALA A 43 -30.18 10.14 20.80
N GLY A 44 -30.08 9.56 22.01
CA GLY A 44 -29.75 10.31 23.22
C GLY A 44 -28.25 10.65 23.26
N VAL A 45 -27.93 11.94 23.47
CA VAL A 45 -26.56 12.41 23.70
C VAL A 45 -25.98 11.67 24.91
N PHE A 46 -25.08 10.72 24.66
CA PHE A 46 -24.51 9.84 25.67
C PHE A 46 -23.45 10.60 26.48
N SER A 47 -23.74 10.90 27.75
CA SER A 47 -22.71 11.30 28.71
C SER A 47 -22.11 10.02 29.33
N PRO A 48 -20.81 9.72 29.12
CA PRO A 48 -20.18 8.47 29.59
C PRO A 48 -20.20 8.29 31.11
N ASN A 49 -20.53 9.36 31.85
CA ASN A 49 -20.48 9.40 33.31
C ASN A 49 -21.71 8.82 34.03
N ARG A 50 -22.84 8.61 33.34
CA ARG A 50 -24.07 8.13 34.01
C ARG A 50 -24.25 6.61 34.02
N ASP A 51 -23.51 5.87 33.17
CA ASP A 51 -23.77 4.45 32.94
C ASP A 51 -22.66 3.44 33.34
N GLY A 52 -21.57 3.89 33.99
CA GLY A 52 -20.86 3.06 34.98
C GLY A 52 -19.77 2.09 34.50
N LEU A 53 -19.30 2.16 33.26
CA LEU A 53 -18.08 1.45 32.87
C LEU A 53 -16.89 2.42 32.91
N GLN A 54 -16.23 2.52 34.07
CA GLN A 54 -14.98 3.28 34.22
C GLN A 54 -13.75 2.46 33.82
N LEU A 55 -13.89 1.12 33.80
CA LEU A 55 -12.82 0.18 33.52
C LEU A 55 -13.25 -0.78 32.41
N CYS A 56 -12.33 -1.13 31.52
CA CYS A 56 -12.50 -2.14 30.51
C CYS A 56 -12.99 -3.47 31.14
N PRO A 57 -14.02 -4.12 30.56
CA PRO A 57 -14.58 -5.33 31.15
C PRO A 57 -13.60 -6.50 31.17
N GLU A 58 -12.64 -6.53 30.24
CA GLU A 58 -11.64 -7.60 30.12
C GLU A 58 -10.34 -7.27 30.87
N CYS A 59 -9.60 -6.23 30.45
CA CYS A 59 -8.27 -5.94 31.01
C CYS A 59 -8.28 -5.03 32.26
N LYS A 60 -9.45 -4.49 32.65
CA LYS A 60 -9.62 -3.58 33.79
C LYS A 60 -8.86 -2.24 33.68
N GLU A 61 -8.36 -1.88 32.50
CA GLU A 61 -7.79 -0.55 32.24
C GLU A 61 -8.86 0.54 32.25
N SER A 62 -8.50 1.76 32.66
CA SER A 62 -9.43 2.89 32.67
C SER A 62 -9.89 3.26 31.26
N ILE A 63 -11.19 3.50 31.12
CA ILE A 63 -11.81 3.99 29.89
C ILE A 63 -11.61 5.51 29.83
N PRO A 64 -11.00 6.06 28.76
CA PRO A 64 -10.84 7.51 28.61
C PRO A 64 -12.18 8.24 28.66
N SER A 65 -12.16 9.49 29.14
CA SER A 65 -13.36 10.34 29.19
C SER A 65 -13.85 10.75 27.79
N THR A 66 -12.96 10.80 26.80
CA THR A 66 -13.26 11.07 25.39
C THR A 66 -13.10 9.79 24.58
N LEU A 67 -14.22 9.21 24.15
CA LEU A 67 -14.26 8.00 23.32
C LEU A 67 -14.66 8.34 21.89
N SER A 68 -14.20 7.55 20.92
CA SER A 68 -14.76 7.61 19.57
C SER A 68 -16.27 7.30 19.60
N PRO A 69 -17.08 7.86 18.66
CA PRO A 69 -18.52 7.60 18.62
C PRO A 69 -18.88 6.11 18.52
N TYR A 70 -18.05 5.33 17.81
CA TYR A 70 -18.22 3.88 17.69
C TYR A 70 -17.92 3.15 19.01
N LEU A 71 -16.80 3.45 19.67
CA LEU A 71 -16.49 2.83 20.96
C LEU A 71 -17.51 3.23 22.04
N ALA A 72 -17.95 4.48 22.05
CA ALA A 72 -19.01 4.96 22.94
C ALA A 72 -20.32 4.19 22.73
N SER A 73 -20.75 3.98 21.49
CA SER A 73 -21.97 3.21 21.19
C SER A 73 -21.84 1.73 21.56
N LEU A 74 -20.66 1.14 21.37
CA LEU A 74 -20.38 -0.24 21.75
C LEU A 74 -20.39 -0.42 23.28
N VAL A 75 -19.77 0.50 24.03
CA VAL A 75 -19.79 0.52 25.51
C VAL A 75 -21.23 0.68 26.02
N ALA A 76 -22.01 1.58 25.42
CA ALA A 76 -23.42 1.78 25.77
C ALA A 76 -24.24 0.49 25.55
N ARG A 77 -24.06 -0.17 24.39
CA ARG A 77 -24.72 -1.43 24.06
C ARG A 77 -24.35 -2.55 25.04
N TYR A 78 -23.06 -2.65 25.38
CA TYR A 78 -22.56 -3.60 26.36
C TYR A 78 -23.22 -3.39 27.73
N CYS A 79 -23.27 -2.15 28.23
CA CYS A 79 -23.93 -1.81 29.49
C CYS A 79 -25.43 -2.16 29.47
N LYS A 80 -26.16 -1.83 28.39
CA LYS A 80 -27.59 -2.15 28.22
C LYS A 80 -27.83 -3.66 28.29
N LEU A 81 -27.03 -4.46 27.59
CA LEU A 81 -27.15 -5.93 27.58
C LEU A 81 -26.83 -6.55 28.93
N ARG A 82 -25.76 -6.08 29.58
CA ARG A 82 -25.34 -6.55 30.91
C ARG A 82 -26.42 -6.29 31.97
N ARG A 83 -27.11 -5.14 31.90
CA ARG A 83 -28.26 -4.83 32.78
C ARG A 83 -29.44 -5.77 32.53
N LYS A 84 -29.79 -6.03 31.26
CA LYS A 84 -30.94 -6.88 30.89
C LYS A 84 -30.74 -8.36 31.22
N LYS A 85 -29.56 -8.91 30.96
CA LYS A 85 -29.29 -10.37 31.10
C LYS A 85 -28.56 -10.75 32.39
N GLY A 86 -28.20 -9.77 33.23
CA GLY A 86 -27.41 -9.95 34.44
C GLY A 86 -25.92 -10.23 34.14
N SER A 87 -25.15 -10.53 35.19
CA SER A 87 -23.71 -10.83 35.07
C SER A 87 -23.39 -12.19 34.45
N LYS A 88 -24.39 -12.95 33.99
CA LYS A 88 -24.16 -14.22 33.31
C LYS A 88 -23.59 -13.92 31.92
N TYR A 89 -22.33 -14.28 31.72
CA TYR A 89 -21.59 -14.14 30.47
C TYR A 89 -22.26 -14.96 29.36
N THR A 90 -23.26 -14.41 28.69
CA THR A 90 -23.69 -14.94 27.40
C THR A 90 -22.59 -14.66 26.38
N VAL A 91 -22.33 -15.60 25.45
CA VAL A 91 -21.31 -15.45 24.39
C VAL A 91 -21.30 -14.06 23.73
N PRO A 92 -22.46 -13.44 23.40
CA PRO A 92 -22.48 -12.09 22.83
C PRO A 92 -21.91 -10.99 23.74
N VAL A 93 -22.14 -11.08 25.06
CA VAL A 93 -21.63 -10.09 26.03
C VAL A 93 -20.12 -10.22 26.17
N SER A 94 -19.59 -11.45 26.24
CA SER A 94 -18.14 -11.68 26.28
C SER A 94 -17.46 -11.14 25.02
N ARG A 95 -18.04 -11.40 23.84
CA ARG A 95 -17.50 -10.92 22.56
C ARG A 95 -17.43 -9.39 22.53
N MET A 96 -18.50 -8.70 22.92
CA MET A 96 -18.49 -7.24 23.02
C MET A 96 -17.47 -6.72 24.04
N GLY A 97 -17.26 -7.43 25.15
CA GLY A 97 -16.22 -7.08 26.12
C GLY A 97 -14.82 -7.11 25.51
N ILE A 98 -14.52 -8.18 24.75
CA ILE A 98 -13.27 -8.33 23.99
C ILE A 98 -13.12 -7.23 22.94
N ASP A 99 -14.18 -6.92 22.19
CA ASP A 99 -14.16 -5.88 21.16
C ASP A 99 -13.87 -4.50 21.78
N ILE A 100 -14.53 -4.16 22.90
CA ILE A 100 -14.26 -2.94 23.67
C ILE A 100 -12.80 -2.90 24.13
N CYS A 101 -12.28 -4.00 24.66
CA CYS A 101 -10.89 -4.10 25.12
C CYS A 101 -9.89 -3.85 23.98
N ASN A 102 -10.13 -4.44 22.82
CA ASN A 102 -9.26 -4.29 21.65
C ASN A 102 -9.28 -2.84 21.12
N LEU A 103 -10.46 -2.22 21.05
CA LEU A 103 -10.62 -0.83 20.62
C LEU A 103 -9.95 0.14 21.60
N LEU A 104 -10.13 -0.05 22.91
CA LEU A 104 -9.46 0.77 23.93
C LEU A 104 -7.94 0.67 23.83
N LYS A 105 -7.40 -0.56 23.73
CA LYS A 105 -5.96 -0.77 23.54
C LYS A 105 -5.45 -0.11 22.27
N ARG A 106 -6.24 -0.13 21.20
CA ARG A 106 -5.92 0.53 19.93
C ARG A 106 -5.89 2.05 20.08
N GLU A 107 -6.92 2.65 20.68
CA GLU A 107 -6.97 4.10 20.93
C GLU A 107 -5.82 4.55 21.85
N ASN A 108 -5.54 3.82 22.92
CA ASN A 108 -4.43 4.11 23.83
C ASN A 108 -3.08 4.04 23.11
N ARG A 109 -2.82 2.98 22.32
CA ARG A 109 -1.59 2.85 21.53
C ARG A 109 -1.46 3.97 20.50
N ARG A 110 -2.57 4.37 19.86
CA ARG A 110 -2.59 5.49 18.92
C ARG A 110 -2.24 6.81 19.64
N SER A 111 -2.79 7.07 20.82
CA SER A 111 -2.45 8.26 21.61
C SER A 111 -0.97 8.29 21.96
N LEU A 112 -0.43 7.18 22.48
CA LEU A 112 0.99 7.07 22.79
C LEU A 112 1.89 7.25 21.56
N ALA A 113 1.45 6.75 20.40
CA ALA A 113 2.16 6.92 19.14
C ALA A 113 2.17 8.40 18.70
N LEU A 114 1.08 9.13 18.89
CA LEU A 114 0.99 10.58 18.63
C LEU A 114 1.90 11.37 19.57
N ASP A 115 1.91 11.05 20.87
CA ASP A 115 2.80 11.69 21.84
C ASP A 115 4.28 11.45 21.50
N MET A 116 4.60 10.23 21.08
CA MET A 116 5.95 9.87 20.65
C MET A 116 6.34 10.61 19.36
N ALA A 117 5.43 10.71 18.39
CA ALA A 117 5.66 11.46 17.16
C ALA A 117 5.92 12.95 17.44
N ALA A 118 5.10 13.57 18.29
CA ALA A 118 5.29 14.96 18.71
C ALA A 118 6.63 15.16 19.41
N THR A 119 7.01 14.25 20.31
CA THR A 119 8.30 14.30 21.03
C THR A 119 9.49 14.18 20.07
N LYS A 120 9.37 13.38 19.01
CA LYS A 120 10.40 13.16 17.99
C LYS A 120 10.38 14.18 16.85
N GLY A 121 9.36 15.03 16.78
CA GLY A 121 9.18 15.99 15.69
C GLY A 121 8.71 15.37 14.37
N TRP A 122 8.10 14.18 14.40
CA TRP A 122 7.53 13.56 13.18
C TRP A 122 6.18 14.20 12.84
N PRO A 123 5.97 14.66 11.58
CA PRO A 123 4.82 15.48 11.20
C PRO A 123 3.51 14.68 10.99
N VAL A 124 3.23 13.66 11.82
CA VAL A 124 2.13 12.70 11.61
C VAL A 124 0.73 13.33 11.56
N THR A 125 0.53 14.48 12.19
CA THR A 125 -0.75 15.21 12.21
C THR A 125 -0.95 16.10 10.99
N ASP A 126 0.12 16.43 10.27
CA ASP A 126 0.14 17.49 9.25
C ASP A 126 0.56 16.96 7.87
N ILE A 127 0.64 15.64 7.70
CA ILE A 127 0.96 15.02 6.40
C ILE A 127 -0.16 15.32 5.40
N ASN A 128 0.17 16.06 4.36
CA ASN A 128 -0.71 16.23 3.21
C ASN A 128 -0.48 15.10 2.20
N PHE A 129 -1.24 14.01 2.35
CA PHE A 129 -1.13 12.83 1.49
C PHE A 129 -1.39 13.12 0.00
N ARG A 130 -2.18 14.16 -0.33
CA ARG A 130 -2.43 14.57 -1.71
C ARG A 130 -1.20 15.13 -2.43
N LEU A 131 -0.20 15.60 -1.68
CA LEU A 131 1.05 16.10 -2.27
C LEU A 131 2.07 14.99 -2.55
N ILE A 132 1.92 13.81 -1.94
CA ILE A 132 2.88 12.71 -2.09
C ILE A 132 3.10 12.34 -3.55
N PRO A 133 2.08 12.11 -4.41
CA PRO A 133 2.32 11.70 -5.80
C PRO A 133 3.19 12.70 -6.57
N ARG A 134 2.97 14.00 -6.35
CA ARG A 134 3.78 15.06 -6.96
C ARG A 134 5.23 15.02 -6.47
N ARG A 135 5.43 14.81 -5.16
CA ARG A 135 6.78 14.70 -4.57
C ARG A 135 7.51 13.46 -5.09
N VAL A 136 6.84 12.32 -5.20
CA VAL A 136 7.42 11.10 -5.79
C VAL A 136 7.85 11.33 -7.24
N ARG A 137 7.02 11.98 -8.06
CA ARG A 137 7.37 12.30 -9.45
C ARG A 137 8.53 13.28 -9.57
N ALA A 138 8.71 14.16 -8.59
CA ALA A 138 9.85 15.07 -8.57
C ALA A 138 11.20 14.32 -8.43
N LEU A 139 11.18 13.09 -7.91
CA LEU A 139 12.35 12.20 -7.78
C LEU A 139 12.58 11.35 -9.04
N SER A 140 11.94 11.66 -10.18
CA SER A 140 11.97 10.78 -11.35
C SER A 140 13.38 10.52 -11.87
N ALA A 141 14.27 11.53 -11.83
CA ALA A 141 15.63 11.38 -12.35
C ALA A 141 16.44 10.37 -11.52
N GLU A 142 16.33 10.44 -10.19
CA GLU A 142 16.98 9.53 -9.25
C GLU A 142 16.37 8.13 -9.31
N LEU A 143 15.03 8.05 -9.39
CA LEU A 143 14.31 6.78 -9.51
C LEU A 143 14.64 6.07 -10.84
N ASP A 144 14.81 6.80 -11.94
CA ASP A 144 15.23 6.23 -13.22
C ASP A 144 16.64 5.63 -13.14
N GLN A 145 17.55 6.28 -12.40
CA GLN A 145 18.89 5.72 -12.16
C GLN A 145 18.80 4.42 -11.36
N LEU A 146 17.99 4.36 -10.30
CA LEU A 146 17.79 3.12 -9.53
C LEU A 146 17.11 2.02 -10.36
N MET A 147 16.13 2.38 -11.19
CA MET A 147 15.34 1.42 -11.97
C MET A 147 16.11 0.84 -13.15
N PHE A 148 16.91 1.65 -13.85
CA PHE A 148 17.48 1.27 -15.15
C PHE A 148 19.01 1.12 -15.15
N SER A 149 19.71 1.63 -14.14
CA SER A 149 21.17 1.49 -14.02
C SER A 149 21.54 0.50 -12.91
N LYS A 150 21.95 -0.70 -13.31
CA LYS A 150 22.40 -1.74 -12.37
C LYS A 150 23.57 -1.27 -11.51
N THR A 151 24.54 -0.57 -12.10
CA THR A 151 25.71 -0.06 -11.36
C THR A 151 25.29 0.96 -10.31
N TYR A 152 24.39 1.89 -10.68
CA TYR A 152 23.88 2.87 -9.74
C TYR A 152 23.10 2.21 -8.60
N LEU A 153 22.25 1.24 -8.92
CA LEU A 153 21.55 0.46 -7.90
C LEU A 153 22.52 -0.24 -6.94
N GLU A 154 23.53 -0.92 -7.48
CA GLU A 154 24.50 -1.68 -6.67
C GLU A 154 25.36 -0.81 -5.75
N ASP A 155 25.61 0.44 -6.15
CA ASP A 155 26.35 1.47 -5.39
C ASP A 155 25.45 2.30 -4.46
N SER A 156 24.13 2.15 -4.53
CA SER A 156 23.18 2.95 -3.75
C SER A 156 23.11 2.52 -2.28
N PHE A 157 22.93 3.50 -1.39
CA PHE A 157 22.75 3.25 0.04
C PHE A 157 21.56 2.31 0.34
N ILE A 158 20.44 2.48 -0.36
CA ILE A 158 19.23 1.66 -0.14
C ILE A 158 19.49 0.18 -0.48
N TRP A 159 20.29 -0.10 -1.50
CA TRP A 159 20.65 -1.47 -1.86
C TRP A 159 21.54 -2.12 -0.81
N ASP A 160 22.50 -1.38 -0.26
CA ASP A 160 23.31 -1.84 0.87
C ASP A 160 22.47 -2.09 2.12
N ALA A 161 21.57 -1.19 2.45
CA ALA A 161 20.64 -1.33 3.56
C ALA A 161 19.74 -2.58 3.40
N PHE A 162 19.24 -2.83 2.20
CA PHE A 162 18.46 -4.02 1.86
C PHE A 162 19.29 -5.32 2.00
N LYS A 163 20.52 -5.36 1.48
CA LYS A 163 21.44 -6.51 1.65
C LYS A 163 21.74 -6.79 3.11
N GLN A 164 21.93 -5.75 3.93
CA GLN A 164 22.13 -5.89 5.36
C GLN A 164 20.89 -6.45 6.07
N ALA A 165 19.69 -6.03 5.67
CA ALA A 165 18.44 -6.58 6.19
C ALA A 165 18.29 -8.07 5.84
N LEU A 166 18.59 -8.46 4.60
CA LEU A 166 18.61 -9.86 4.18
C LEU A 166 19.59 -10.70 5.01
N ALA A 167 20.80 -10.19 5.25
CA ALA A 167 21.80 -10.86 6.04
C ALA A 167 21.36 -11.06 7.50
N ALA A 168 20.70 -10.06 8.08
CA ALA A 168 20.13 -10.13 9.44
C ALA A 168 19.03 -11.20 9.56
N ASP A 169 18.31 -11.49 8.46
CA ASP A 169 17.30 -12.55 8.39
C ASP A 169 17.86 -13.91 7.94
N HIS A 170 19.18 -14.03 7.77
CA HIS A 170 19.84 -15.22 7.21
C HIS A 170 19.29 -15.63 5.84
N LEU A 171 18.96 -14.65 5.00
CA LEU A 171 18.48 -14.82 3.63
C LEU A 171 19.54 -14.38 2.62
N SER A 172 19.69 -15.16 1.54
CA SER A 172 20.41 -14.70 0.36
C SER A 172 19.44 -14.02 -0.61
N LEU A 173 19.95 -13.14 -1.46
CA LEU A 173 19.16 -12.46 -2.49
C LEU A 173 18.39 -13.46 -3.38
N LYS A 174 19.04 -14.56 -3.76
CA LYS A 174 18.41 -15.64 -4.55
C LYS A 174 17.31 -16.37 -3.78
N LYS A 175 17.51 -16.63 -2.48
CA LYS A 175 16.48 -17.28 -1.66
C LYS A 175 15.28 -16.37 -1.50
N PHE A 176 15.53 -15.09 -1.20
CA PHE A 176 14.48 -14.08 -1.05
C PHE A 176 13.67 -13.88 -2.33
N SER A 177 14.33 -13.81 -3.49
CA SER A 177 13.65 -13.63 -4.77
C SER A 177 12.74 -14.81 -5.16
N LEU A 178 12.90 -15.97 -4.54
CA LEU A 178 12.08 -17.17 -4.75
C LEU A 178 10.94 -17.32 -3.74
N LEU A 179 10.95 -16.56 -2.64
CA LEU A 179 9.86 -16.57 -1.67
C LEU A 179 8.60 -16.04 -2.32
N ARG A 180 7.44 -16.61 -1.95
CA ARG A 180 6.14 -16.01 -2.23
C ARG A 180 5.83 -14.94 -1.19
N VAL A 181 5.00 -13.97 -1.57
CA VAL A 181 4.57 -12.86 -0.70
C VAL A 181 4.09 -13.32 0.67
N GLY A 182 3.36 -14.45 0.76
CA GLY A 182 2.85 -14.98 2.02
C GLY A 182 3.85 -15.80 2.83
N GLU A 183 5.03 -16.10 2.28
CA GLU A 183 6.09 -16.85 2.95
C GLU A 183 7.11 -15.94 3.63
N ILE A 184 7.08 -14.64 3.34
CA ILE A 184 7.94 -13.66 3.98
C ILE A 184 7.40 -13.39 5.38
N ASN A 185 8.23 -13.66 6.39
CA ASN A 185 7.86 -13.41 7.78
C ASN A 185 7.59 -11.90 7.98
N PRO A 186 6.39 -11.49 8.46
CA PRO A 186 6.08 -10.08 8.69
C PRO A 186 6.99 -9.42 9.75
N THR A 187 7.64 -10.20 10.61
CA THR A 187 8.60 -9.69 11.61
C THR A 187 10.06 -9.74 11.13
N SER A 188 10.29 -10.04 9.85
CA SER A 188 11.64 -10.04 9.27
C SER A 188 12.20 -8.62 9.18
N ASN A 189 13.53 -8.48 9.29
CA ASN A 189 14.21 -7.21 9.14
C ASN A 189 13.96 -6.60 7.77
N VAL A 190 13.87 -7.41 6.71
CA VAL A 190 13.57 -6.92 5.35
C VAL A 190 12.20 -6.26 5.31
N VAL A 191 11.17 -6.86 5.91
CA VAL A 191 9.81 -6.26 5.92
C VAL A 191 9.80 -5.00 6.77
N ILE A 192 10.28 -5.07 8.02
CA ILE A 192 10.25 -3.95 8.97
C ILE A 192 11.03 -2.74 8.42
N LYS A 193 12.21 -2.96 7.84
CA LYS A 193 13.06 -1.88 7.32
C LYS A 193 12.62 -1.35 5.95
N SER A 194 11.62 -1.96 5.34
CA SER A 194 11.02 -1.47 4.08
C SER A 194 9.71 -0.71 4.29
N GLU A 195 9.20 -0.63 5.53
CA GLU A 195 8.06 0.21 5.85
C GLU A 195 8.42 1.69 5.71
N PRO A 196 7.52 2.56 5.20
CA PRO A 196 7.83 3.95 4.87
C PRO A 196 7.84 4.88 6.11
N GLY A 197 8.16 4.35 7.29
CA GLY A 197 8.17 5.11 8.53
C GLY A 197 6.81 5.67 8.94
N TYR A 198 6.79 6.92 9.41
CA TYR A 198 5.59 7.59 9.90
C TYR A 198 4.50 7.77 8.84
N TYR A 199 4.80 7.59 7.55
CA TYR A 199 3.80 7.58 6.48
C TYR A 199 2.86 6.37 6.53
N GLY A 200 3.28 5.27 7.16
CA GLY A 200 2.49 4.05 7.36
C GLY A 200 1.93 3.43 6.07
N MET A 201 0.91 2.59 6.22
CA MET A 201 0.34 1.83 5.10
C MET A 201 -0.33 2.72 4.05
N LYS A 202 -0.92 3.85 4.47
CA LYS A 202 -1.52 4.84 3.57
C LYS A 202 -0.47 5.44 2.64
N GLY A 203 0.68 5.87 3.20
CA GLY A 203 1.80 6.35 2.40
C GLY A 203 2.37 5.28 1.48
N THR A 204 2.53 4.03 1.95
CA THR A 204 2.96 2.92 1.09
C THR A 204 2.05 2.76 -0.12
N ALA A 205 0.72 2.79 0.08
CA ALA A 205 -0.23 2.64 -1.00
C ALA A 205 -0.10 3.76 -2.04
N ILE A 206 -0.01 5.02 -1.59
CA ILE A 206 0.10 6.17 -2.48
C ILE A 206 1.43 6.15 -3.26
N ILE A 207 2.54 5.88 -2.57
CA ILE A 207 3.87 5.77 -3.21
C ILE A 207 3.85 4.64 -4.23
N MET A 208 3.36 3.45 -3.85
CA MET A 208 3.28 2.29 -4.73
C MET A 208 2.41 2.57 -5.97
N HIS A 209 1.21 3.14 -5.80
CA HIS A 209 0.35 3.49 -6.94
C HIS A 209 0.99 4.52 -7.87
N THR A 210 1.73 5.49 -7.31
CA THR A 210 2.45 6.47 -8.11
C THR A 210 3.59 5.81 -8.91
N LEU A 211 4.38 4.94 -8.28
CA LEU A 211 5.46 4.20 -8.92
C LEU A 211 4.95 3.25 -10.01
N LEU A 212 3.81 2.57 -9.79
CA LEU A 212 3.18 1.72 -10.81
C LEU A 212 2.73 2.52 -12.04
N GLY A 213 2.33 3.78 -11.85
CA GLY A 213 2.05 4.70 -12.95
C GLY A 213 3.32 5.12 -13.70
N MET A 214 4.36 5.53 -12.95
CA MET A 214 5.63 5.97 -13.53
C MET A 214 6.36 4.85 -14.29
N TYR A 215 6.27 3.61 -13.80
CA TYR A 215 7.03 2.47 -14.30
C TYR A 215 6.13 1.28 -14.64
N PRO A 216 5.24 1.33 -15.65
CA PRO A 216 4.32 0.23 -15.91
C PRO A 216 5.04 -1.11 -16.12
N GLN A 217 4.54 -2.19 -15.50
CA GLN A 217 5.19 -3.51 -15.57
C GLN A 217 5.36 -4.01 -17.01
N ALA A 218 4.42 -3.68 -17.91
CA ALA A 218 4.46 -4.09 -19.31
C ALA A 218 5.63 -3.48 -20.10
N THR A 219 6.10 -2.29 -19.70
CA THR A 219 7.11 -1.53 -20.44
C THR A 219 8.44 -1.40 -19.70
N THR A 220 8.48 -1.74 -18.41
CA THR A 220 9.68 -1.59 -17.56
C THR A 220 10.63 -2.78 -17.75
N PRO A 221 11.86 -2.58 -18.27
CA PRO A 221 12.84 -3.65 -18.36
C PRO A 221 13.28 -4.14 -16.99
N THR A 222 13.21 -5.44 -16.74
CA THR A 222 13.54 -6.00 -15.42
C THR A 222 15.02 -6.37 -15.25
N ALA A 223 15.86 -6.12 -16.26
CA ALA A 223 17.24 -6.63 -16.28
C ALA A 223 18.12 -6.01 -15.18
N ALA A 224 17.89 -4.74 -14.86
CA ALA A 224 18.71 -3.99 -13.91
C ALA A 224 18.60 -4.51 -12.48
N PHE A 225 17.43 -4.98 -12.06
CA PHE A 225 17.16 -5.39 -10.68
C PHE A 225 16.98 -6.91 -10.49
N ARG A 226 17.34 -7.73 -11.48
CA ARG A 226 17.41 -9.18 -11.27
C ARG A 226 18.40 -9.51 -10.14
N PRO A 227 18.09 -10.50 -9.29
CA PRO A 227 17.05 -11.51 -9.45
C PRO A 227 15.68 -11.12 -8.84
N LEU A 228 15.50 -9.91 -8.34
CA LEU A 228 14.20 -9.50 -7.79
C LEU A 228 13.13 -9.44 -8.88
N SER A 229 11.90 -9.81 -8.51
CA SER A 229 10.73 -9.55 -9.34
C SER A 229 10.37 -8.07 -9.27
N TYR A 230 9.65 -7.58 -10.27
CA TYR A 230 9.19 -6.19 -10.32
C TYR A 230 8.42 -5.77 -9.05
N PRO A 231 7.45 -6.55 -8.53
CA PRO A 231 6.78 -6.19 -7.27
C PRO A 231 7.71 -6.14 -6.06
N TYR A 232 8.73 -7.01 -6.00
CA TYR A 232 9.69 -7.00 -4.90
C TYR A 232 10.64 -5.83 -4.99
N PHE A 233 11.06 -5.46 -6.18
CA PHE A 233 11.88 -4.28 -6.39
C PHE A 233 11.13 -3.01 -5.96
N LEU A 234 9.87 -2.84 -6.37
CA LEU A 234 9.06 -1.72 -5.91
C LEU A 234 8.90 -1.70 -4.39
N THR A 235 8.51 -2.84 -3.80
CA THR A 235 8.15 -2.91 -2.38
C THR A 235 9.35 -2.74 -1.45
N TYR A 236 10.49 -3.37 -1.77
CA TYR A 236 11.62 -3.46 -0.85
C TYR A 236 12.78 -2.52 -1.22
N ILE A 237 12.76 -1.89 -2.40
CA ILE A 237 13.78 -0.91 -2.81
C ILE A 237 13.16 0.46 -3.06
N LEU A 238 12.23 0.60 -4.02
CA LEU A 238 11.77 1.95 -4.42
C LEU A 238 10.86 2.61 -3.38
N VAL A 239 9.91 1.88 -2.79
CA VAL A 239 9.06 2.42 -1.71
C VAL A 239 9.89 2.95 -0.54
N PRO A 240 10.82 2.17 0.06
CA PRO A 240 11.63 2.69 1.15
C PRO A 240 12.57 3.81 0.70
N TYR A 241 13.15 3.75 -0.50
CA TYR A 241 13.97 4.85 -1.02
C TYR A 241 13.16 6.16 -1.11
N VAL A 242 11.98 6.12 -1.71
CA VAL A 242 11.09 7.29 -1.80
C VAL A 242 10.71 7.78 -0.41
N ALA A 243 10.35 6.88 0.51
CA ALA A 243 10.02 7.28 1.87
C ALA A 243 11.19 7.97 2.57
N MET A 244 12.43 7.52 2.36
CA MET A 244 13.62 8.18 2.89
C MET A 244 13.79 9.59 2.34
N GLU A 245 13.65 9.80 1.02
CA GLU A 245 13.73 11.13 0.42
C GLU A 245 12.64 12.06 0.97
N LEU A 246 11.39 11.58 1.06
CA LEU A 246 10.28 12.35 1.64
C LEU A 246 10.53 12.71 3.11
N ILE A 247 11.07 11.79 3.90
CA ILE A 247 11.41 12.03 5.30
C ILE A 247 12.59 13.00 5.44
N GLY A 248 13.59 12.89 4.56
CA GLY A 248 14.74 13.79 4.50
C GLY A 248 14.31 15.22 4.22
N ASP A 249 13.42 15.42 3.26
CA ASP A 249 12.78 16.71 2.97
C ASP A 249 12.00 17.26 4.17
N ASP A 250 11.15 16.42 4.79
CA ASP A 250 10.26 16.84 5.87
C ASP A 250 11.03 17.25 7.13
N LEU A 251 12.15 16.57 7.42
CA LEU A 251 12.95 16.77 8.62
C LEU A 251 14.22 17.61 8.37
N GLY A 252 14.52 17.94 7.11
CA GLY A 252 15.74 18.65 6.71
C GLY A 252 17.01 17.87 7.04
N CYS A 253 17.01 16.55 6.88
CA CYS A 253 18.15 15.68 7.17
C CYS A 253 18.69 14.96 5.92
N ASN A 254 19.90 14.38 6.04
CA ASN A 254 20.49 13.60 4.96
C ASN A 254 19.82 12.22 4.82
N LEU A 255 20.15 11.51 3.74
CA LEU A 255 19.54 10.23 3.39
C LEU A 255 19.73 9.12 4.46
N GLU A 256 20.91 9.06 5.09
CA GLU A 256 21.20 8.05 6.12
C GLU A 256 20.43 8.32 7.41
N ASP A 257 20.40 9.58 7.85
CA ASP A 257 19.59 10.01 8.99
C ASP A 257 18.09 9.79 8.71
N ALA A 258 17.64 10.11 7.49
CA ALA A 258 16.26 9.88 7.06
C ALA A 258 15.88 8.40 7.10
N TYR A 259 16.78 7.50 6.71
CA TYR A 259 16.56 6.05 6.85
C TYR A 259 16.44 5.60 8.31
N GLN A 260 17.26 6.15 9.21
CA GLN A 260 17.12 5.88 10.65
C GLN A 260 15.78 6.39 11.19
N GLN A 261 15.35 7.58 10.77
CA GLN A 261 14.03 8.12 11.15
C GLN A 261 12.90 7.27 10.58
N MET A 262 13.02 6.79 9.35
CA MET A 262 12.06 5.88 8.72
C MET A 262 11.88 4.61 9.56
N ILE A 263 12.96 3.92 9.92
CA ILE A 263 12.88 2.70 10.74
C ILE A 263 12.28 3.00 12.11
N GLN A 264 12.73 4.06 12.79
CA GLN A 264 12.26 4.40 14.13
C GLN A 264 10.78 4.79 14.16
N SER A 265 10.30 5.42 13.10
CA SER A 265 8.92 5.90 12.98
C SER A 265 7.94 4.90 12.38
N GLY A 266 8.42 3.78 11.83
CA GLY A 266 7.60 2.71 11.24
C GLY A 266 6.47 2.24 12.15
N PRO A 267 6.73 1.83 13.40
CA PRO A 267 5.67 1.41 14.33
C PRO A 267 4.59 2.48 14.57
N VAL A 268 4.96 3.77 14.53
CA VAL A 268 4.01 4.88 14.67
C VAL A 268 3.16 5.01 13.43
N GLY A 269 3.76 5.04 12.25
CA GLY A 269 3.01 5.10 10.98
C GLY A 269 2.04 3.93 10.85
N SER A 270 2.50 2.72 11.17
CA SER A 270 1.69 1.51 11.14
C SER A 270 0.54 1.50 12.16
N LEU A 271 0.65 2.23 13.28
CA LEU A 271 -0.45 2.40 14.25
C LEU A 271 -1.42 3.52 13.86
N ILE A 272 -0.89 4.64 13.36
CA ILE A 272 -1.69 5.83 13.03
C ILE A 272 -2.44 5.64 11.71
N PHE A 273 -1.82 4.98 10.72
CA PHE A 273 -2.35 4.77 9.38
C PHE A 273 -2.55 3.27 9.08
N ALA A 274 -3.10 2.53 10.04
CA ALA A 274 -3.29 1.07 9.96
C ALA A 274 -4.43 0.64 9.02
N ASP A 275 -5.51 1.41 8.99
CA ASP A 275 -6.73 1.06 8.25
C ASP A 275 -6.76 1.85 6.94
N ILE A 276 -6.54 1.14 5.84
CA ILE A 276 -6.71 1.69 4.48
C ILE A 276 -8.10 1.37 3.90
N ASP A 277 -8.80 0.40 4.48
CA ASP A 277 -10.10 -0.03 3.98
C ASP A 277 -11.16 1.04 4.32
N GLY A 278 -11.75 1.63 3.29
CA GLY A 278 -12.73 2.72 3.42
C GLY A 278 -12.11 4.11 3.63
N ASP A 279 -10.80 4.28 3.36
CA ASP A 279 -10.17 5.59 3.35
C ASP A 279 -10.52 6.34 2.05
N GLU A 280 -11.56 7.18 2.11
CA GLU A 280 -12.06 7.95 0.96
C GLU A 280 -11.00 8.88 0.36
N GLU A 281 -10.08 9.40 1.18
CA GLU A 281 -9.00 10.25 0.69
C GLU A 281 -7.99 9.43 -0.11
N LEU A 282 -7.58 8.27 0.41
CA LEU A 282 -6.70 7.34 -0.31
C LEU A 282 -7.33 6.92 -1.64
N ASP A 283 -8.61 6.55 -1.65
CA ASP A 283 -9.32 6.17 -2.86
C ASP A 283 -9.39 7.32 -3.87
N SER A 284 -9.61 8.56 -3.41
CA SER A 284 -9.56 9.76 -4.25
C SER A 284 -8.19 9.92 -4.90
N ILE A 285 -7.12 9.85 -4.10
CA ILE A 285 -5.73 10.02 -4.58
C ILE A 285 -5.38 8.93 -5.60
N CYS A 286 -5.68 7.66 -5.30
CA CYS A 286 -5.41 6.55 -6.21
C CYS A 286 -6.17 6.69 -7.54
N ARG A 287 -7.44 7.13 -7.51
CA ARG A 287 -8.20 7.42 -8.74
C ARG A 287 -7.58 8.56 -9.55
N GLU A 288 -7.17 9.63 -8.89
CA GLU A 288 -6.50 10.78 -9.53
C GLU A 288 -5.22 10.33 -10.26
N ILE A 289 -4.37 9.52 -9.59
CA ILE A 289 -3.16 8.95 -10.19
C ILE A 289 -3.48 8.13 -11.45
N ILE A 290 -4.49 7.26 -11.38
CA ILE A 290 -4.88 6.40 -12.52
C ILE A 290 -5.38 7.25 -13.71
N VAL A 291 -6.20 8.28 -13.45
CA VAL A 291 -6.71 9.18 -14.48
C VAL A 291 -5.57 9.95 -15.14
N GLU A 292 -4.65 10.48 -14.35
CA GLU A 292 -3.48 11.20 -14.87
C GLU A 292 -2.61 10.28 -15.73
N GLN A 293 -2.38 9.05 -15.29
CA GLN A 293 -1.61 8.07 -16.06
C GLN A 293 -2.24 7.77 -17.42
N ARG A 294 -3.56 7.58 -17.47
CA ARG A 294 -4.28 7.32 -18.73
C ARG A 294 -4.12 8.49 -19.70
N ARG A 295 -4.26 9.73 -19.20
CA ARG A 295 -4.07 10.94 -20.01
C ARG A 295 -2.66 11.02 -20.58
N SER A 296 -1.63 10.77 -19.76
CA SER A 296 -0.23 10.78 -20.23
C SER A 296 0.00 9.70 -21.30
N ASN A 297 -0.56 8.50 -21.12
CA ASN A 297 -0.45 7.41 -22.09
C ASN A 297 -1.19 7.74 -23.41
N GLU A 298 -2.36 8.37 -23.35
CA GLU A 298 -3.12 8.80 -24.54
C GLU A 298 -2.35 9.84 -25.37
N VAL A 299 -1.69 10.79 -24.71
CA VAL A 299 -0.83 11.79 -25.38
C VAL A 299 0.36 11.11 -26.07
N LEU A 300 1.06 10.22 -25.35
CA LEU A 300 2.20 9.48 -25.92
C LEU A 300 1.78 8.61 -27.12
N ASN A 301 0.65 7.91 -27.01
CA ASN A 301 0.12 7.08 -28.10
C ASN A 301 -0.31 7.93 -29.32
N SER A 302 -0.83 9.13 -29.09
CA SER A 302 -1.20 10.04 -30.19
C SER A 302 0.05 10.55 -30.91
N GLN A 303 1.09 10.94 -30.15
CA GLN A 303 2.39 11.35 -30.72
C GLN A 303 3.08 10.22 -31.49
N ALA A 304 3.03 8.98 -30.98
CA ALA A 304 3.60 7.82 -31.66
C ALA A 304 2.91 7.58 -33.01
N LYS A 305 1.58 7.66 -33.07
CA LYS A 305 0.82 7.51 -34.32
C LYS A 305 1.15 8.61 -35.34
N GLU A 306 1.23 9.87 -34.90
CA GLU A 306 1.65 10.97 -35.78
C GLU A 306 3.08 10.76 -36.32
N SER A 307 3.98 10.21 -35.50
CA SER A 307 5.34 9.88 -35.94
C SER A 307 5.39 8.73 -36.96
N GLU A 308 4.51 7.73 -36.84
CA GLU A 308 4.40 6.63 -37.80
C GLU A 308 3.77 7.09 -39.12
N GLU A 309 2.71 7.89 -39.07
CA GLU A 309 2.06 8.46 -40.26
C GLU A 309 3.01 9.38 -41.02
N THR A 310 3.77 10.22 -40.31
CA THR A 310 4.79 11.06 -40.96
C THR A 310 5.88 10.20 -41.60
N HIS A 311 6.41 9.18 -40.91
CA HIS A 311 7.43 8.28 -41.48
C HIS A 311 6.91 7.54 -42.73
N GLN A 312 5.65 7.09 -42.73
CA GLN A 312 5.03 6.43 -43.89
C GLN A 312 4.85 7.37 -45.08
N VAL A 313 4.59 8.66 -44.85
CA VAL A 313 4.53 9.70 -45.88
C VAL A 313 5.93 9.98 -46.47
N TRP A 314 6.97 10.04 -45.63
CA TRP A 314 8.35 10.18 -46.09
C TRP A 314 8.81 8.98 -46.93
N ASP A 315 8.51 7.75 -46.50
CA ASP A 315 8.84 6.53 -47.25
C ASP A 315 8.11 6.49 -48.60
N SER A 316 6.84 6.89 -48.64
CA SER A 316 6.05 6.94 -49.88
C SER A 316 6.59 7.99 -50.86
N ASN A 317 6.96 9.18 -50.35
CA ASN A 317 7.58 10.22 -51.17
C ASN A 317 8.96 9.80 -51.67
N TYR A 318 9.77 9.14 -50.84
CA TYR A 318 11.08 8.63 -51.25
C TYR A 318 10.97 7.60 -52.37
N ILE A 319 10.00 6.68 -52.30
CA ILE A 319 9.71 5.72 -53.39
C ILE A 319 9.30 6.45 -54.67
N PHE A 320 8.44 7.47 -54.57
CA PHE A 320 8.02 8.26 -55.74
C PHE A 320 9.20 8.99 -56.39
N TYR A 321 10.04 9.66 -55.60
CA TYR A 321 11.24 10.33 -56.10
C TYR A 321 12.18 9.36 -56.82
N ARG A 322 12.38 8.15 -56.28
CA ARG A 322 13.24 7.13 -56.89
C ARG A 322 12.69 6.66 -58.24
N ILE A 323 11.38 6.42 -58.32
CA ILE A 323 10.71 6.03 -59.58
C ILE A 323 10.88 7.13 -60.64
N VAL A 324 10.69 8.39 -60.27
CA VAL A 324 10.84 9.53 -61.20
C VAL A 324 12.29 9.66 -61.69
N THR A 325 13.29 9.52 -60.83
CA THR A 325 14.71 9.56 -61.25
C THR A 325 15.09 8.38 -62.14
N ASP A 326 14.55 7.18 -61.89
CA ASP A 326 14.80 6.01 -62.72
C ASP A 326 14.15 6.17 -64.12
N LEU A 327 12.96 6.77 -64.20
CA LEU A 327 12.27 7.06 -65.46
C LEU A 327 12.98 8.17 -66.28
N MET A 328 13.56 9.17 -65.62
CA MET A 328 14.30 10.22 -66.31
C MET A 328 15.65 9.74 -66.84
N THR A 329 16.31 8.81 -66.15
CA THR A 329 17.58 8.23 -66.63
C THR A 329 17.37 7.26 -67.81
N GLN A 330 16.24 6.53 -67.86
CA GLN A 330 15.92 5.63 -68.98
C GLN A 330 15.56 6.36 -70.30
N ASN A 331 15.07 7.60 -70.23
CA ASN A 331 14.74 8.40 -71.44
C ASN A 331 15.93 9.22 -71.97
N SER A 332 17.10 9.15 -71.34
CA SER A 332 18.32 9.87 -71.73
C SER A 332 19.36 9.01 -72.46
N LEU A 333 19.01 7.77 -72.81
CA LEU A 333 19.76 6.83 -73.66
C LEU A 333 19.00 6.63 -74.98
#